data_AF-A0A955TK64-F1
#
_entry.id   AF-A0A955TK64-F1
#
_cell.length_a   1.000
_cell.length_b   1.000
_cell.length_c   1.000
_cell.angle_alpha   90.00
_cell.angle_beta   90.00
_cell.angle_gamma   90.00
#
_symmetry.space_group_name_H-M   'P 1'
#
loop_
_entity.id
_entity.type
_entity.pdbx_description
1 polymer ?
#
loop_
_entity_poly.entity_id
_entity_poly.type
_entity_poly.pdbx_seq_one_letter_code
_entity_poly.pdbx_strand_id
1 'polypeptide(L)'
;MSEFMAAHSVCFRTGVLVVLLMAWPCLLKMSVVFAQGSAETVIEQAKTQAAEKAVEKVTEKAMEKVAEKAAEKAVEKATEKSVEKVVEKAAQKAMEKAVQKATETTLQKAAAKAAQEETAQAELTAKRPEEFKGPTTVHFMVFVVDIDDIDDAAQNFTANVYLRLRWKDARLANPEGAIRQIPLMEVWNPRLLLANQQGVIPHSLPEIVQVHPDGTVIYHQRYTGKLSQRLMLADFPRDSHTFTVQFVAAGYQADELTFEPESIRNIRGGSMANTLSLADWKILSFEAVVAPYSPIQEIRTAGFAFQFQAQRYVAYYLWQVVLPLAVVVIMSWAAFWIGREHIGVRIAVATSSILTLIAHRFVLASLLPRLPYMTHLDYFTVGSTLLVLLALIAVITTGFLAAHGHNLQARKIDLLARGTFPGAFLLLLIWFIVG
;
A
#
# COMPACT_ATOMS: atom_id res chain seq x y z
N MET A 1 32.21 4.66 46.02
CA MET A 1 32.91 5.23 44.85
C MET A 1 32.51 4.56 43.52
N SER A 2 31.28 4.04 43.41
CA SER A 2 30.76 3.40 42.18
C SER A 2 29.45 4.02 41.66
N GLU A 3 28.72 4.79 42.47
CA GLU A 3 27.47 5.45 42.03
C GLU A 3 27.68 6.84 41.42
N PHE A 4 28.82 7.51 41.69
CA PHE A 4 29.11 8.84 41.12
C PHE A 4 29.65 8.79 39.69
N MET A 5 30.10 7.63 39.20
CA MET A 5 30.52 7.45 37.80
C MET A 5 29.38 7.02 36.85
N ALA A 6 28.24 6.56 37.37
CA ALA A 6 27.13 6.08 36.55
C ALA A 6 26.28 7.24 35.96
N ALA A 7 26.19 8.37 36.67
CA ALA A 7 25.40 9.53 36.22
C ALA A 7 26.03 10.29 35.04
N HIS A 8 27.36 10.24 34.88
CA HIS A 8 28.06 10.90 33.78
C HIS A 8 28.05 10.11 32.46
N SER A 9 27.82 8.79 32.51
CA SER A 9 27.74 7.94 31.31
C SER A 9 26.37 8.03 30.61
N VAL A 10 25.30 8.23 31.39
CA VAL A 10 23.93 8.36 30.84
C VAL A 10 23.75 9.71 30.16
N CYS A 11 24.25 10.81 30.72
CA CYS A 11 24.10 12.14 30.12
C CYS A 11 24.82 12.28 28.76
N PHE A 12 25.95 11.58 28.57
CA PHE A 12 26.70 11.60 27.32
C PHE A 12 26.10 10.70 26.22
N ARG A 13 25.42 9.60 26.59
CA ARG A 13 24.75 8.71 25.63
C ARG A 13 23.41 9.25 25.13
N THR A 14 22.66 10.00 25.94
CA THR A 14 21.41 10.65 25.47
C THR A 14 21.68 11.89 24.61
N GLY A 15 22.77 12.63 24.85
CA GLY A 15 23.15 13.80 24.05
C GLY A 15 23.56 13.46 22.62
N VAL A 16 24.31 12.37 22.41
CA VAL A 16 24.76 11.94 21.07
C VAL A 16 23.61 11.35 20.24
N LEU A 17 22.64 10.69 20.88
CA LEU A 17 21.47 10.12 20.20
C LEU A 17 20.47 11.19 19.73
N VAL A 18 20.31 12.28 20.51
CA VAL A 18 19.46 13.43 20.14
C VAL A 18 20.07 14.26 19.00
N VAL A 19 21.40 14.40 18.96
CA VAL A 19 22.11 15.07 17.85
C VAL A 19 22.05 14.23 16.57
N LEU A 20 22.11 12.90 16.66
CA LEU A 20 21.93 12.00 15.50
C LEU A 20 20.47 11.92 15.01
N LEU A 21 19.48 11.99 15.90
CA LEU A 21 18.06 12.02 15.55
C LEU A 21 17.60 13.38 14.98
N MET A 22 18.24 14.49 15.37
CA MET A 22 17.98 15.81 14.77
C MET A 22 18.72 16.06 13.45
N ALA A 23 19.79 15.30 13.15
CA ALA A 23 20.51 15.38 11.88
C ALA A 23 19.87 14.53 10.75
N TRP A 24 19.02 13.55 11.10
CA TRP A 24 18.38 12.63 10.17
C TRP A 24 17.42 13.29 9.15
N PRO A 25 16.60 14.30 9.52
CA PRO A 25 15.76 15.03 8.56
C PRO A 25 16.57 15.92 7.61
N CYS A 26 17.75 16.40 8.04
CA CYS A 26 18.66 17.20 7.21
C CYS A 26 19.41 16.33 6.18
N LEU A 27 19.82 15.12 6.55
CA LEU A 27 20.49 14.19 5.65
C LEU A 27 19.56 13.60 4.58
N LEU A 28 18.26 13.39 4.92
CA LEU A 28 17.22 12.99 3.95
C LEU A 28 16.82 14.14 3.00
N LYS A 29 16.75 15.39 3.50
CA LYS A 29 16.60 16.56 2.62
C LYS A 29 17.80 16.76 1.71
N MET A 30 19.02 16.52 2.18
CA MET A 30 20.23 16.61 1.34
C MET A 30 20.26 15.55 0.24
N SER A 31 19.76 14.33 0.47
CA SER A 31 19.76 13.27 -0.54
C SER A 31 18.65 13.43 -1.60
N VAL A 32 17.49 13.99 -1.24
CA VAL A 32 16.44 14.36 -2.21
C VAL A 32 16.84 15.58 -3.05
N VAL A 33 17.50 16.58 -2.44
CA VAL A 33 18.06 17.74 -3.15
C VAL A 33 19.25 17.33 -4.03
N PHE A 34 20.08 16.37 -3.61
CA PHE A 34 21.15 15.81 -4.47
C PHE A 34 20.60 14.98 -5.64
N ALA A 35 19.49 14.25 -5.45
CA ALA A 35 18.88 13.46 -6.52
C ALA A 35 18.17 14.34 -7.58
N GLN A 36 17.48 15.41 -7.16
CA GLN A 36 16.89 16.40 -8.08
C GLN A 36 17.97 17.30 -8.72
N GLY A 37 19.00 17.68 -7.96
CA GLY A 37 20.15 18.42 -8.49
C GLY A 37 20.99 17.59 -9.47
N SER A 38 21.02 16.26 -9.35
CA SER A 38 21.71 15.35 -10.28
C SER A 38 21.04 15.28 -11.65
N ALA A 39 19.71 15.36 -11.74
CA ALA A 39 19.01 15.36 -13.02
C ALA A 39 19.18 16.71 -13.74
N GLU A 40 19.07 17.82 -13.01
CA GLU A 40 19.30 19.16 -13.56
C GLU A 40 20.77 19.37 -13.98
N THR A 41 21.75 18.85 -13.22
CA THR A 41 23.17 18.93 -13.61
C THR A 41 23.53 18.02 -14.78
N VAL A 42 22.91 16.85 -14.93
CA VAL A 42 23.11 16.00 -16.13
C VAL A 42 22.48 16.65 -17.36
N ILE A 43 21.34 17.32 -17.22
CA ILE A 43 20.71 18.10 -18.29
C ILE A 43 21.57 19.33 -18.64
N GLU A 44 22.11 20.04 -17.65
CA GLU A 44 23.05 21.16 -17.87
C GLU A 44 24.36 20.70 -18.52
N GLN A 45 24.92 19.57 -18.09
CA GLN A 45 26.11 18.96 -18.70
C GLN A 45 25.85 18.50 -20.13
N ALA A 46 24.67 17.93 -20.42
CA ALA A 46 24.26 17.58 -21.78
C ALA A 46 24.04 18.82 -22.65
N LYS A 47 23.45 19.90 -22.10
CA LYS A 47 23.30 21.20 -22.77
C LYS A 47 24.66 21.82 -23.10
N THR A 48 25.62 21.77 -22.18
CA THR A 48 26.98 22.27 -22.41
C THR A 48 27.74 21.41 -23.41
N GLN A 49 27.68 20.08 -23.34
CA GLN A 49 28.34 19.19 -24.31
C GLN A 49 27.75 19.29 -25.73
N ALA A 50 26.43 19.44 -25.84
CA ALA A 50 25.76 19.66 -27.12
C ALA A 50 26.08 21.05 -27.71
N ALA A 51 26.14 22.09 -26.86
CA ALA A 51 26.59 23.41 -27.26
C ALA A 51 28.07 23.39 -27.71
N GLU A 52 28.94 22.67 -27.01
CA GLU A 52 30.36 22.55 -27.33
C GLU A 52 30.58 21.83 -28.67
N LYS A 53 29.91 20.68 -28.90
CA LYS A 53 29.95 19.98 -30.20
C LYS A 53 29.35 20.78 -31.34
N ALA A 54 28.31 21.58 -31.07
CA ALA A 54 27.73 22.48 -32.07
C ALA A 54 28.69 23.63 -32.41
N VAL A 55 29.39 24.19 -31.42
CA VAL A 55 30.39 25.24 -31.61
C VAL A 55 31.59 24.72 -32.41
N GLU A 56 32.10 23.51 -32.10
CA GLU A 56 33.24 22.89 -32.80
C GLU A 56 32.94 22.60 -34.29
N LYS A 57 31.74 22.08 -34.59
CA LYS A 57 31.32 21.82 -35.97
C LYS A 57 31.05 23.10 -36.78
N VAL A 58 30.77 24.21 -36.08
CA VAL A 58 30.51 25.53 -36.67
C VAL A 58 31.81 26.29 -36.90
N THR A 59 32.79 26.20 -36.01
CA THR A 59 34.13 26.76 -36.25
C THR A 59 34.77 26.11 -37.48
N GLU A 60 34.64 24.80 -37.65
CA GLU A 60 35.15 24.08 -38.82
C GLU A 60 34.49 24.56 -40.14
N LYS A 61 33.15 24.59 -40.22
CA LYS A 61 32.43 25.08 -41.41
C LYS A 61 32.60 26.59 -41.68
N ALA A 62 32.80 27.40 -40.65
CA ALA A 62 33.04 28.82 -40.79
C ALA A 62 34.46 29.08 -41.33
N MET A 63 35.46 28.32 -40.88
CA MET A 63 36.81 28.41 -41.43
C MET A 63 36.86 28.02 -42.92
N GLU A 64 36.10 26.99 -43.31
CA GLU A 64 36.02 26.53 -44.71
C GLU A 64 35.41 27.61 -45.65
N LYS A 65 34.26 28.20 -45.28
CA LYS A 65 33.61 29.26 -46.07
C LYS A 65 34.38 30.58 -46.11
N VAL A 66 35.16 30.88 -45.07
CA VAL A 66 35.98 32.11 -45.02
C VAL A 66 37.24 31.95 -45.85
N ALA A 67 37.86 30.76 -45.87
CA ALA A 67 38.98 30.46 -46.77
C ALA A 67 38.58 30.64 -48.24
N GLU A 68 37.38 30.15 -48.62
CA GLU A 68 36.83 30.29 -49.97
C GLU A 68 36.60 31.76 -50.37
N LYS A 69 35.99 32.57 -49.50
CA LYS A 69 35.75 34.02 -49.76
C LYS A 69 37.01 34.89 -49.69
N ALA A 70 38.00 34.52 -48.88
CA ALA A 70 39.27 35.23 -48.80
C ALA A 70 40.10 35.00 -50.06
N ALA A 71 40.08 33.78 -50.61
CA ALA A 71 40.70 33.47 -51.90
C ALA A 71 40.05 34.28 -53.04
N GLU A 72 38.72 34.40 -53.05
CA GLU A 72 37.98 35.15 -54.07
C GLU A 72 38.29 36.66 -54.04
N LYS A 73 38.40 37.26 -52.85
CA LYS A 73 38.71 38.70 -52.68
C LYS A 73 40.19 39.07 -52.85
N ALA A 74 41.11 38.13 -52.63
CA ALA A 74 42.54 38.37 -52.81
C ALA A 74 42.91 38.54 -54.30
N VAL A 75 42.14 37.92 -55.21
CA VAL A 75 42.31 38.04 -56.66
C VAL A 75 41.88 39.42 -57.19
N GLU A 76 40.95 40.10 -56.53
CA GLU A 76 40.34 41.33 -57.03
C GLU A 76 41.09 42.63 -56.67
N LYS A 77 42.09 42.60 -55.76
CA LYS A 77 42.63 43.82 -55.13
C LYS A 77 44.15 44.04 -55.21
N ALA A 78 44.83 43.43 -56.17
CA ALA A 78 46.28 43.60 -56.34
C ALA A 78 46.67 44.92 -57.03
N THR A 79 46.65 46.04 -56.30
CA THR A 79 47.50 47.23 -56.55
C THR A 79 47.73 48.05 -55.27
N GLU A 80 49.02 48.32 -54.98
CA GLU A 80 49.64 49.25 -53.99
C GLU A 80 49.89 48.85 -52.52
N LYS A 81 51.15 49.09 -52.10
CA LYS A 81 51.88 48.57 -50.92
C LYS A 81 51.66 49.35 -49.62
N SER A 82 50.81 50.38 -49.61
CA SER A 82 50.42 51.18 -48.42
C SER A 82 49.06 50.80 -47.84
N VAL A 83 48.39 49.81 -48.44
CA VAL A 83 47.02 49.38 -48.13
C VAL A 83 46.99 48.06 -47.32
N GLU A 84 48.12 47.35 -47.22
CA GLU A 84 48.25 45.99 -46.68
C GLU A 84 47.86 45.88 -45.19
N LYS A 85 48.39 46.77 -44.33
CA LYS A 85 48.11 46.76 -42.87
C LYS A 85 46.68 47.21 -42.52
N VAL A 86 46.10 48.09 -43.35
CA VAL A 86 44.71 48.57 -43.19
C VAL A 86 43.73 47.50 -43.66
N VAL A 87 44.05 46.81 -44.76
CA VAL A 87 43.28 45.67 -45.27
C VAL A 87 43.33 44.49 -44.33
N GLU A 88 44.49 44.18 -43.72
CA GLU A 88 44.63 43.08 -42.77
C GLU A 88 43.80 43.32 -41.50
N LYS A 89 43.86 44.52 -40.91
CA LYS A 89 43.06 44.88 -39.73
C LYS A 89 41.55 44.95 -40.04
N ALA A 90 41.20 45.40 -41.24
CA ALA A 90 39.81 45.40 -41.71
C ALA A 90 39.29 43.97 -41.98
N ALA A 91 40.13 43.09 -42.53
CA ALA A 91 39.81 41.68 -42.76
C ALA A 91 39.65 40.93 -41.43
N GLN A 92 40.54 41.16 -40.47
CA GLN A 92 40.48 40.54 -39.14
C GLN A 92 39.22 40.95 -38.38
N LYS A 93 38.86 42.25 -38.41
CA LYS A 93 37.63 42.76 -37.79
C LYS A 93 36.36 42.31 -38.50
N ALA A 94 36.40 42.15 -39.83
CA ALA A 94 35.30 41.60 -40.60
C ALA A 94 35.10 40.10 -40.30
N MET A 95 36.19 39.35 -40.15
CA MET A 95 36.19 37.95 -39.79
C MET A 95 35.65 37.73 -38.38
N GLU A 96 36.11 38.50 -37.40
CA GLU A 96 35.63 38.44 -36.00
C GLU A 96 34.12 38.73 -35.91
N LYS A 97 33.64 39.74 -36.62
CA LYS A 97 32.22 40.11 -36.66
C LYS A 97 31.36 39.05 -37.39
N ALA A 98 31.92 38.42 -38.43
CA ALA A 98 31.24 37.34 -39.15
C ALA A 98 31.16 36.06 -38.31
N VAL A 99 32.23 35.72 -37.58
CA VAL A 99 32.26 34.60 -36.64
C VAL A 99 31.27 34.86 -35.50
N GLN A 100 31.31 36.00 -34.83
CA GLN A 100 30.34 36.34 -33.76
C GLN A 100 28.89 36.21 -34.24
N LYS A 101 28.55 36.80 -35.40
CA LYS A 101 27.19 36.74 -35.95
C LYS A 101 26.77 35.32 -36.32
N ALA A 102 27.69 34.52 -36.87
CA ALA A 102 27.42 33.11 -37.18
C ALA A 102 27.16 32.33 -35.89
N THR A 103 28.02 32.46 -34.89
CA THR A 103 27.91 31.79 -33.58
C THR A 103 26.60 32.16 -32.88
N GLU A 104 26.25 33.46 -32.81
CA GLU A 104 24.98 33.95 -32.24
C GLU A 104 23.77 33.34 -32.95
N THR A 105 23.78 33.28 -34.29
CA THR A 105 22.66 32.74 -35.07
C THR A 105 22.49 31.23 -34.83
N THR A 106 23.58 30.47 -34.72
CA THR A 106 23.52 29.03 -34.39
C THR A 106 23.10 28.78 -32.95
N LEU A 107 23.59 29.55 -31.99
CA LEU A 107 23.17 29.47 -30.60
C LEU A 107 21.67 29.80 -30.46
N GLN A 108 21.18 30.82 -31.16
CA GLN A 108 19.74 31.15 -31.19
C GLN A 108 18.90 30.03 -31.81
N LYS A 109 19.35 29.40 -32.91
CA LYS A 109 18.65 28.26 -33.52
C LYS A 109 18.65 27.02 -32.62
N ALA A 110 19.77 26.73 -31.95
CA ALA A 110 19.86 25.62 -31.01
C ALA A 110 18.97 25.85 -29.78
N ALA A 111 18.98 27.07 -29.23
CA ALA A 111 18.11 27.47 -28.12
C ALA A 111 16.63 27.40 -28.51
N ALA A 112 16.25 27.88 -29.70
CA ALA A 112 14.88 27.79 -30.19
C ALA A 112 14.42 26.33 -30.39
N LYS A 113 15.30 25.47 -30.91
CA LYS A 113 15.02 24.04 -31.06
C LYS A 113 14.87 23.35 -29.71
N ALA A 114 15.76 23.62 -28.75
CA ALA A 114 15.67 23.07 -27.40
C ALA A 114 14.39 23.53 -26.68
N ALA A 115 14.02 24.80 -26.82
CA ALA A 115 12.77 25.33 -26.27
C ALA A 115 11.53 24.66 -26.89
N GLN A 116 11.55 24.37 -28.20
CA GLN A 116 10.47 23.63 -28.87
C GLN A 116 10.39 22.17 -28.40
N GLU A 117 11.52 21.48 -28.25
CA GLU A 117 11.57 20.11 -27.73
C GLU A 117 11.08 20.05 -26.28
N GLU A 118 11.48 21.00 -25.44
CA GLU A 118 11.05 21.12 -24.04
C GLU A 118 9.55 21.40 -23.92
N THR A 119 9.01 22.26 -24.79
CA THR A 119 7.57 22.55 -24.86
C THR A 119 6.77 21.33 -25.32
N ALA A 120 7.25 20.60 -26.33
CA ALA A 120 6.61 19.38 -26.82
C ALA A 120 6.60 18.27 -25.75
N GLN A 121 7.68 18.15 -24.99
CA GLN A 121 7.80 17.19 -23.89
C GLN A 121 6.87 17.54 -22.72
N ALA A 122 6.74 18.83 -22.39
CA ALA A 122 5.78 19.31 -21.40
C ALA A 122 4.33 19.05 -21.82
N GLU A 123 4.01 19.22 -23.11
CA GLU A 123 2.67 18.94 -23.62
C GLU A 123 2.35 17.43 -23.67
N LEU A 124 3.35 16.60 -24.01
CA LEU A 124 3.24 15.14 -24.00
C LEU A 124 2.88 14.59 -22.62
N THR A 125 3.47 15.15 -21.56
CA THR A 125 3.28 14.73 -20.17
C THR A 125 2.04 15.34 -19.52
N ALA A 126 1.68 16.57 -19.88
CA ALA A 126 0.54 17.29 -19.29
C ALA A 126 -0.81 16.82 -19.83
N LYS A 127 -0.91 16.54 -21.14
CA LYS A 127 -2.19 16.21 -21.80
C LYS A 127 -2.39 14.71 -21.96
N ARG A 128 -3.61 14.26 -21.69
CA ARG A 128 -4.01 12.86 -21.90
C ARG A 128 -4.05 12.49 -23.39
N PRO A 129 -3.70 11.24 -23.74
CA PRO A 129 -3.79 10.76 -25.12
C PRO A 129 -5.21 10.91 -25.66
N GLU A 130 -5.30 11.43 -26.89
CA GLU A 130 -6.54 11.55 -27.65
C GLU A 130 -7.68 12.29 -26.92
N GLU A 131 -7.35 13.33 -26.14
CA GLU A 131 -8.31 14.10 -25.34
C GLU A 131 -9.60 14.50 -26.08
N PHE A 132 -9.47 14.88 -27.35
CA PHE A 132 -10.58 15.30 -28.21
C PHE A 132 -11.52 14.17 -28.68
N LYS A 133 -11.13 12.88 -28.53
CA LYS A 133 -11.92 11.74 -29.00
C LYS A 133 -12.86 11.14 -27.93
N GLY A 134 -12.88 11.71 -26.72
CA GLY A 134 -13.64 11.19 -25.59
C GLY A 134 -12.72 10.67 -24.48
N PRO A 135 -13.22 9.84 -23.55
CA PRO A 135 -12.42 9.35 -22.42
C PRO A 135 -11.24 8.49 -22.88
N THR A 136 -10.08 8.68 -22.25
CA THR A 136 -8.91 7.84 -22.51
C THR A 136 -9.11 6.49 -21.81
N THR A 137 -9.10 5.39 -22.57
CA THR A 137 -9.23 4.04 -22.02
C THR A 137 -7.88 3.49 -21.55
N VAL A 138 -7.83 3.06 -20.29
CA VAL A 138 -6.68 2.38 -19.70
C VAL A 138 -7.08 0.97 -19.30
N HIS A 139 -6.41 -0.02 -19.89
CA HIS A 139 -6.61 -1.40 -19.49
C HIS A 139 -5.78 -1.71 -18.25
N PHE A 140 -6.35 -2.47 -17.32
CA PHE A 140 -5.67 -2.86 -16.09
C PHE A 140 -5.70 -4.37 -15.88
N MET A 141 -4.65 -4.87 -15.24
CA MET A 141 -4.58 -6.22 -14.70
C MET A 141 -3.95 -6.19 -13.31
N VAL A 142 -4.66 -6.72 -12.33
CA VAL A 142 -4.20 -6.82 -10.93
C VAL A 142 -3.87 -8.28 -10.61
N PHE A 143 -2.68 -8.52 -10.09
CA PHE A 143 -2.28 -9.83 -9.60
C PHE A 143 -1.92 -9.75 -8.13
N VAL A 144 -2.72 -10.37 -7.27
CA VAL A 144 -2.39 -10.48 -5.84
C VAL A 144 -1.34 -11.57 -5.68
N VAL A 145 -0.12 -11.14 -5.35
CA VAL A 145 1.04 -12.01 -5.13
C VAL A 145 0.91 -12.71 -3.79
N ASP A 146 0.57 -11.97 -2.75
CA ASP A 146 0.38 -12.51 -1.41
C ASP A 146 -0.52 -11.62 -0.54
N ILE A 147 -1.08 -12.19 0.52
CA ILE A 147 -1.73 -11.48 1.63
C ILE A 147 -0.96 -11.84 2.89
N ASP A 148 -0.24 -10.87 3.44
CA ASP A 148 0.72 -11.11 4.52
C ASP A 148 0.01 -11.23 5.88
N ASP A 149 -1.00 -10.39 6.14
CA ASP A 149 -1.69 -10.32 7.43
C ASP A 149 -3.07 -9.64 7.32
N ILE A 150 -3.99 -10.01 8.21
CA ILE A 150 -5.30 -9.37 8.38
C ILE A 150 -5.47 -9.03 9.86
N ASP A 151 -5.50 -7.74 10.19
CA ASP A 151 -5.68 -7.25 11.56
C ASP A 151 -7.15 -6.86 11.79
N ASP A 152 -7.85 -7.75 12.50
CA ASP A 152 -9.25 -7.61 12.86
C ASP A 152 -9.52 -6.36 13.72
N ALA A 153 -8.61 -6.03 14.64
CA ALA A 153 -8.76 -4.92 15.57
C ALA A 153 -8.42 -3.58 14.92
N ALA A 154 -7.35 -3.54 14.12
CA ALA A 154 -6.93 -2.35 13.39
C ALA A 154 -7.73 -2.10 12.11
N GLN A 155 -8.61 -3.03 11.72
CA GLN A 155 -9.50 -2.92 10.55
C GLN A 155 -8.68 -2.67 9.28
N ASN A 156 -7.64 -3.49 9.08
CA ASN A 156 -6.77 -3.41 7.92
C ASN A 156 -6.23 -4.79 7.53
N PHE A 157 -5.65 -4.85 6.34
CA PHE A 157 -4.91 -6.02 5.87
C PHE A 157 -3.67 -5.57 5.10
N THR A 158 -2.63 -6.41 5.09
CA THR A 158 -1.40 -6.17 4.34
C THR A 158 -1.40 -7.02 3.09
N ALA A 159 -1.23 -6.40 1.93
CA ALA A 159 -1.28 -7.08 0.65
C ALA A 159 -0.05 -6.76 -0.21
N ASN A 160 0.37 -7.77 -0.94
CA ASN A 160 1.38 -7.67 -1.98
C ASN A 160 0.72 -7.80 -3.35
N VAL A 161 0.70 -6.71 -4.10
CA VAL A 161 -0.09 -6.60 -5.33
C VAL A 161 0.81 -6.16 -6.48
N TYR A 162 0.80 -6.93 -7.54
CA TYR A 162 1.38 -6.57 -8.82
C TYR A 162 0.29 -5.95 -9.72
N LEU A 163 0.60 -4.81 -10.31
CA LEU A 163 -0.27 -4.07 -11.20
C LEU A 163 0.37 -3.97 -12.58
N ARG A 164 -0.44 -4.23 -13.61
CA ARG A 164 -0.12 -3.95 -15.00
C ARG A 164 -1.16 -2.99 -15.56
N LEU A 165 -0.70 -1.92 -16.20
CA LEU A 165 -1.54 -1.01 -16.97
C LEU A 165 -1.11 -1.02 -18.43
N ARG A 166 -2.09 -0.84 -19.32
CA ARG A 166 -1.87 -0.71 -20.75
C ARG A 166 -2.77 0.37 -21.32
N TRP A 167 -2.20 1.36 -22.00
CA TRP A 167 -2.95 2.38 -22.72
C TRP A 167 -2.33 2.65 -24.09
N LYS A 168 -3.05 3.40 -24.92
CA LYS A 168 -2.60 3.78 -26.26
C LYS A 168 -2.23 5.26 -26.29
N ASP A 169 -1.04 5.58 -26.79
CA ASP A 169 -0.64 6.95 -27.09
C ASP A 169 -0.02 7.03 -28.48
N ALA A 170 -0.80 7.54 -29.44
CA ALA A 170 -0.35 7.68 -30.83
C ALA A 170 0.84 8.63 -31.00
N ARG A 171 1.06 9.57 -30.06
CA ARG A 171 2.19 10.52 -30.09
C ARG A 171 3.53 9.81 -29.89
N LEU A 172 3.50 8.63 -29.28
CA LEU A 172 4.68 7.81 -28.98
C LEU A 172 4.92 6.71 -30.03
N ALA A 173 4.07 6.59 -31.05
CA ALA A 173 4.21 5.57 -32.07
C ALA A 173 5.47 5.79 -32.92
N ASN A 174 6.22 4.71 -33.14
CA ASN A 174 7.35 4.67 -34.05
C ASN A 174 7.30 3.30 -34.78
N PRO A 175 6.57 3.18 -35.89
CA PRO A 175 6.25 1.90 -36.53
C PRO A 175 7.48 1.06 -36.94
N GLU A 176 8.60 1.71 -37.25
CA GLU A 176 9.85 1.06 -37.64
C GLU A 176 10.80 0.83 -36.45
N GLY A 177 10.41 1.28 -35.26
CA GLY A 177 11.22 1.19 -34.04
C GLY A 177 11.14 -0.17 -33.34
N ALA A 178 12.09 -0.41 -32.43
CA ALA A 178 11.99 -1.46 -31.43
C ALA A 178 11.19 -0.99 -30.20
N ILE A 179 10.91 -1.91 -29.27
CA ILE A 179 10.32 -1.57 -27.97
C ILE A 179 11.29 -0.66 -27.20
N ARG A 180 10.80 0.50 -26.74
CA ARG A 180 11.59 1.48 -25.99
C ARG A 180 11.22 1.43 -24.50
N GLN A 181 12.22 1.62 -23.64
CA GLN A 181 12.00 1.85 -22.21
C GLN A 181 12.18 3.33 -21.92
N ILE A 182 11.14 3.96 -21.39
CA ILE A 182 11.11 5.41 -21.12
C ILE A 182 10.74 5.61 -19.66
N PRO A 183 11.36 6.56 -18.93
CA PRO A 183 10.91 6.92 -17.58
C PRO A 183 9.43 7.32 -17.56
N LEU A 184 8.69 6.91 -16.52
CA LEU A 184 7.25 7.21 -16.40
C LEU A 184 6.96 8.71 -16.38
N MET A 185 7.89 9.52 -15.86
CA MET A 185 7.78 10.98 -15.79
C MET A 185 7.84 11.66 -17.17
N GLU A 186 8.38 10.99 -18.19
CA GLU A 186 8.52 11.52 -19.56
C GLU A 186 7.32 11.19 -20.45
N VAL A 187 6.36 10.44 -19.93
CA VAL A 187 5.12 10.09 -20.63
C VAL A 187 3.92 10.48 -19.79
N TRP A 188 2.79 10.75 -20.45
CA TRP A 188 1.53 10.85 -19.73
C TRP A 188 1.21 9.52 -19.03
N ASN A 189 0.66 9.61 -17.81
CA ASN A 189 0.22 8.46 -17.03
C ASN A 189 -1.05 8.79 -16.23
N PRO A 190 -1.86 7.78 -15.84
CA PRO A 190 -3.13 7.98 -15.14
C PRO A 190 -3.00 8.35 -13.65
N ARG A 191 -1.77 8.54 -13.12
CA ARG A 191 -1.50 8.95 -11.74
C ARG A 191 -2.27 8.14 -10.69
N LEU A 192 -2.08 6.82 -10.71
CA LEU A 192 -2.81 5.92 -9.81
C LEU A 192 -2.38 6.07 -8.35
N LEU A 193 -3.39 6.07 -7.48
CA LEU A 193 -3.25 6.02 -6.03
C LEU A 193 -4.09 4.87 -5.47
N LEU A 194 -3.66 4.34 -4.33
CA LEU A 194 -4.47 3.41 -3.54
C LEU A 194 -5.36 4.21 -2.59
N ALA A 195 -6.67 4.21 -2.83
CA ALA A 195 -7.61 5.06 -2.09
C ALA A 195 -7.72 4.66 -0.61
N ASN A 196 -7.62 3.36 -0.32
CA ASN A 196 -7.68 2.82 1.03
C ASN A 196 -6.29 2.52 1.63
N GLN A 197 -5.22 3.14 1.14
CA GLN A 197 -3.89 2.95 1.75
C GLN A 197 -3.81 3.49 3.17
N GLN A 198 -3.10 2.77 4.04
CA GLN A 198 -2.71 3.24 5.37
C GLN A 198 -1.21 3.45 5.42
N GLY A 199 -0.80 4.70 5.60
CA GLY A 199 0.60 5.10 5.54
C GLY A 199 1.12 5.20 4.10
N VAL A 200 2.45 5.21 3.96
CA VAL A 200 3.12 5.30 2.66
C VAL A 200 3.37 3.88 2.14
N ILE A 201 2.86 3.58 0.95
CA ILE A 201 3.10 2.31 0.26
C ILE A 201 4.20 2.53 -0.79
N PRO A 202 5.39 1.91 -0.64
CA PRO A 202 6.47 2.11 -1.59
C PRO A 202 6.19 1.43 -2.93
N HIS A 203 6.68 2.06 -3.99
CA HIS A 203 6.78 1.47 -5.32
C HIS A 203 8.00 0.55 -5.36
N SER A 204 7.77 -0.75 -5.56
CA SER A 204 8.87 -1.74 -5.49
C SER A 204 9.57 -1.95 -6.84
N LEU A 205 8.92 -1.62 -7.96
CA LEU A 205 9.49 -1.70 -9.29
C LEU A 205 9.88 -0.30 -9.80
N PRO A 206 10.91 -0.20 -10.68
CA PRO A 206 11.29 1.07 -11.29
C PRO A 206 10.12 1.71 -12.04
N GLU A 207 10.00 3.03 -11.96
CA GLU A 207 8.98 3.80 -12.67
C GLU A 207 9.36 4.00 -14.14
N ILE A 208 9.38 2.89 -14.88
CA ILE A 208 9.66 2.85 -16.32
C ILE A 208 8.47 2.25 -17.07
N VAL A 209 8.23 2.74 -18.29
CA VAL A 209 7.22 2.21 -19.19
C VAL A 209 7.86 1.56 -20.41
N GLN A 210 7.20 0.54 -20.93
CA GLN A 210 7.56 -0.08 -22.20
C GLN A 210 6.65 0.47 -23.29
N VAL A 211 7.23 1.16 -24.27
CA VAL A 211 6.53 1.74 -25.41
C VAL A 211 6.75 0.87 -26.63
N HIS A 212 5.67 0.28 -27.13
CA HIS A 212 5.67 -0.52 -28.34
C HIS A 212 5.67 0.36 -29.61
N PRO A 213 6.10 -0.19 -30.76
CA PRO A 213 6.19 0.54 -32.03
C PRO A 213 4.87 1.16 -32.49
N ASP A 214 3.76 0.52 -32.12
CA ASP A 214 2.42 0.97 -32.44
C ASP A 214 1.93 2.12 -31.53
N GLY A 215 2.70 2.54 -30.52
CA GLY A 215 2.30 3.54 -29.53
C GLY A 215 1.55 2.95 -28.32
N THR A 216 1.52 1.62 -28.17
CA THR A 216 0.98 0.99 -26.95
C THR A 216 1.99 1.13 -25.81
N VAL A 217 1.55 1.66 -24.67
CA VAL A 217 2.37 1.86 -23.49
C VAL A 217 1.95 0.85 -22.42
N ILE A 218 2.93 0.16 -21.86
CA ILE A 218 2.74 -0.82 -20.79
C ILE A 218 3.53 -0.37 -19.56
N TYR A 219 2.84 -0.31 -18.43
CA TYR A 219 3.42 0.03 -17.13
C TYR A 219 3.23 -1.13 -16.16
N HIS A 220 4.27 -1.41 -15.38
CA HIS A 220 4.24 -2.44 -14.34
C HIS A 220 4.66 -1.82 -13.01
N GLN A 221 3.93 -2.12 -11.95
CA GLN A 221 4.28 -1.69 -10.60
C GLN A 221 3.93 -2.77 -9.59
N ARG A 222 4.64 -2.80 -8.46
CA ARG A 222 4.33 -3.66 -7.33
C ARG A 222 4.18 -2.81 -6.08
N TYR A 223 3.05 -3.00 -5.42
CA TYR A 223 2.67 -2.34 -4.17
C TYR A 223 2.72 -3.37 -3.05
N THR A 224 3.36 -3.04 -1.94
CA THR A 224 3.34 -3.88 -0.73
C THR A 224 3.07 -2.97 0.45
N GLY A 225 1.93 -3.15 1.10
CA GLY A 225 1.55 -2.26 2.20
C GLY A 225 0.18 -2.53 2.80
N LYS A 226 -0.14 -1.73 3.80
CA LYS A 226 -1.37 -1.84 4.58
C LYS A 226 -2.52 -1.11 3.90
N LEU A 227 -3.66 -1.79 3.83
CA LEU A 227 -4.89 -1.31 3.24
C LEU A 227 -6.00 -1.35 4.29
N SER A 228 -6.71 -0.24 4.43
CA SER A 228 -7.87 -0.11 5.30
C SER A 228 -9.01 -0.99 4.78
N GLN A 229 -9.61 -1.77 5.67
CA GLN A 229 -10.76 -2.61 5.38
C GLN A 229 -11.67 -2.67 6.59
N ARG A 230 -12.94 -2.29 6.39
CA ARG A 230 -13.95 -2.44 7.42
C ARG A 230 -14.33 -3.92 7.55
N LEU A 231 -14.28 -4.45 8.76
CA LEU A 231 -14.63 -5.81 9.14
C LEU A 231 -15.76 -5.77 10.18
N MET A 232 -16.90 -6.38 9.87
CA MET A 232 -18.03 -6.51 10.81
C MET A 232 -18.01 -7.87 11.49
N LEU A 233 -17.48 -7.92 12.72
CA LEU A 233 -17.17 -9.17 13.42
C LEU A 233 -18.31 -9.66 14.32
N ALA A 234 -19.55 -9.23 14.09
CA ALA A 234 -20.69 -9.62 14.90
C ALA A 234 -20.88 -11.15 14.92
N ASP A 235 -20.69 -11.81 13.78
CA ASP A 235 -20.80 -13.26 13.62
C ASP A 235 -19.49 -14.02 13.88
N PHE A 236 -18.48 -13.36 14.45
CA PHE A 236 -17.18 -13.99 14.74
C PHE A 236 -17.35 -15.22 15.65
N PRO A 237 -16.67 -16.34 15.34
CA PRO A 237 -15.62 -16.53 14.32
C PRO A 237 -16.12 -17.05 12.96
N ARG A 238 -17.44 -17.14 12.74
CA ARG A 238 -18.05 -17.63 11.48
C ARG A 238 -18.32 -16.45 10.52
N ASP A 239 -17.44 -15.47 10.53
CA ASP A 239 -17.53 -14.28 9.73
C ASP A 239 -16.98 -14.51 8.31
N SER A 240 -17.46 -13.70 7.36
CA SER A 240 -16.98 -13.67 5.98
C SER A 240 -16.97 -12.23 5.49
N HIS A 241 -15.88 -11.82 4.83
CA HIS A 241 -15.70 -10.44 4.40
C HIS A 241 -15.21 -10.37 2.96
N THR A 242 -15.55 -9.25 2.32
CA THR A 242 -15.00 -8.86 1.02
C THR A 242 -13.91 -7.83 1.24
N PHE A 243 -12.68 -8.22 0.94
CA PHE A 243 -11.50 -7.36 1.00
C PHE A 243 -11.34 -6.63 -0.33
N THR A 244 -11.02 -5.34 -0.27
CA THR A 244 -10.94 -4.49 -1.46
C THR A 244 -9.59 -3.80 -1.55
N VAL A 245 -8.93 -3.91 -2.71
CA VAL A 245 -7.79 -3.09 -3.10
C VAL A 245 -8.30 -2.05 -4.10
N GLN A 246 -8.46 -0.80 -3.67
CA GLN A 246 -9.09 0.25 -4.47
C GLN A 246 -8.04 1.15 -5.11
N PHE A 247 -7.97 1.15 -6.44
CA PHE A 247 -7.15 2.06 -7.23
C PHE A 247 -7.98 3.22 -7.77
N VAL A 248 -7.41 4.43 -7.77
CA VAL A 248 -8.04 5.66 -8.26
C VAL A 248 -7.06 6.50 -9.06
N ALA A 249 -7.52 7.11 -10.13
CA ALA A 249 -6.72 8.04 -10.94
C ALA A 249 -6.80 9.45 -10.36
N ALA A 250 -5.69 9.96 -9.84
CA ALA A 250 -5.65 11.27 -9.23
C ALA A 250 -5.80 12.38 -10.27
N GLY A 251 -6.86 13.19 -10.12
CA GLY A 251 -7.14 14.33 -10.99
C GLY A 251 -7.88 13.98 -12.28
N TYR A 252 -8.43 12.77 -12.41
CA TYR A 252 -9.25 12.38 -13.56
C TYR A 252 -10.64 11.90 -13.12
N GLN A 253 -11.67 12.45 -13.75
CA GLN A 253 -13.04 11.98 -13.57
C GLN A 253 -13.36 10.81 -14.50
N ALA A 254 -14.44 10.09 -14.18
CA ALA A 254 -14.86 8.88 -14.91
C ALA A 254 -15.32 9.15 -16.35
N ASP A 255 -15.59 10.41 -16.71
CA ASP A 255 -15.91 10.89 -18.06
C ASP A 255 -14.65 11.26 -18.88
N GLU A 256 -13.52 11.52 -18.22
CA GLU A 256 -12.23 11.82 -18.87
C GLU A 256 -11.35 10.58 -19.04
N LEU A 257 -11.45 9.64 -18.11
CA LEU A 257 -10.63 8.42 -18.05
C LEU A 257 -11.51 7.22 -17.71
N THR A 258 -11.41 6.17 -18.53
CA THR A 258 -12.14 4.92 -18.31
C THR A 258 -11.16 3.77 -18.10
N PHE A 259 -11.46 2.92 -17.12
CA PHE A 259 -10.69 1.71 -16.85
C PHE A 259 -11.41 0.49 -17.39
N GLU A 260 -10.67 -0.41 -18.04
CA GLU A 260 -11.20 -1.67 -18.55
C GLU A 260 -10.36 -2.86 -18.10
N PRO A 261 -10.98 -3.94 -17.60
CA PRO A 261 -10.24 -5.12 -17.19
C PRO A 261 -9.63 -5.80 -18.43
N GLU A 262 -8.32 -5.99 -18.42
CA GLU A 262 -7.62 -6.69 -19.51
C GLU A 262 -7.90 -8.19 -19.45
N SER A 263 -8.17 -8.82 -20.60
CA SER A 263 -8.38 -10.26 -20.66
C SER A 263 -7.14 -10.98 -21.20
N ILE A 264 -6.53 -11.84 -20.39
CA ILE A 264 -5.36 -12.65 -20.77
C ILE A 264 -5.60 -14.10 -20.36
N ARG A 265 -5.58 -15.05 -21.31
CA ARG A 265 -5.69 -16.49 -21.04
C ARG A 265 -6.89 -16.86 -20.14
N ASN A 266 -8.08 -16.30 -20.43
CA ASN A 266 -9.33 -16.43 -19.65
C ASN A 266 -9.34 -15.75 -18.27
N ILE A 267 -8.28 -15.04 -17.89
CA ILE A 267 -8.26 -14.18 -16.70
C ILE A 267 -8.77 -12.81 -17.13
N ARG A 268 -9.79 -12.27 -16.45
CA ARG A 268 -10.35 -10.94 -16.73
C ARG A 268 -10.00 -9.97 -15.62
N GLY A 269 -9.14 -9.01 -15.91
CA GLY A 269 -8.79 -7.89 -15.04
C GLY A 269 -7.93 -8.24 -13.82
N GLY A 270 -7.93 -9.49 -13.35
CA GLY A 270 -7.03 -9.89 -12.29
C GLY A 270 -7.11 -11.34 -11.86
N SER A 271 -6.09 -11.75 -11.11
CA SER A 271 -5.95 -13.08 -10.53
C SER A 271 -5.21 -12.99 -9.20
N MET A 272 -5.21 -14.09 -8.47
CA MET A 272 -4.51 -14.24 -7.20
C MET A 272 -3.57 -15.44 -7.29
N ALA A 273 -2.50 -15.45 -6.49
CA ALA A 273 -1.65 -16.62 -6.36
C ALA A 273 -2.44 -17.82 -5.81
N ASN A 274 -2.13 -19.03 -6.29
CA ASN A 274 -2.81 -20.26 -5.86
C ASN A 274 -2.55 -20.61 -4.39
N THR A 275 -1.43 -20.12 -3.86
CA THR A 275 -0.99 -20.32 -2.47
C THR A 275 -0.66 -18.96 -1.89
N LEU A 276 -1.34 -18.61 -0.79
CA LEU A 276 -1.10 -17.38 -0.04
C LEU A 276 -0.51 -17.74 1.33
N SER A 277 0.24 -16.83 1.92
CA SER A 277 0.77 -16.93 3.29
C SER A 277 -0.32 -16.76 4.38
N LEU A 278 -1.56 -16.50 3.97
CA LEU A 278 -2.71 -16.27 4.84
C LEU A 278 -3.19 -17.57 5.52
N ALA A 279 -2.85 -17.76 6.80
CA ALA A 279 -3.10 -19.00 7.52
C ALA A 279 -4.57 -19.16 7.99
N ASP A 280 -5.21 -18.08 8.44
CA ASP A 280 -6.46 -18.15 9.20
C ASP A 280 -7.74 -18.03 8.35
N TRP A 281 -7.58 -17.90 7.03
CA TRP A 281 -8.67 -17.62 6.11
C TRP A 281 -8.66 -18.52 4.89
N LYS A 282 -9.88 -18.83 4.43
CA LYS A 282 -10.15 -19.51 3.17
C LYS A 282 -10.64 -18.47 2.15
N ILE A 283 -9.95 -18.37 1.02
CA ILE A 283 -10.43 -17.57 -0.12
C ILE A 283 -11.60 -18.30 -0.80
N LEU A 284 -12.71 -17.60 -0.98
CA LEU A 284 -13.93 -18.12 -1.60
C LEU A 284 -14.01 -17.73 -3.09
N SER A 285 -13.75 -16.46 -3.38
CA SER A 285 -13.84 -15.89 -4.72
C SER A 285 -12.99 -14.63 -4.83
N PHE A 286 -12.67 -14.22 -6.06
CA PHE A 286 -12.05 -12.93 -6.34
C PHE A 286 -12.47 -12.42 -7.71
N GLU A 287 -12.48 -11.10 -7.86
CA GLU A 287 -12.80 -10.43 -9.12
C GLU A 287 -12.14 -9.06 -9.22
N ALA A 288 -11.94 -8.62 -10.45
CA ALA A 288 -11.43 -7.31 -10.78
C ALA A 288 -12.55 -6.49 -11.44
N VAL A 289 -12.98 -5.42 -10.77
CA VAL A 289 -14.16 -4.65 -11.14
C VAL A 289 -13.82 -3.20 -11.46
N VAL A 290 -14.52 -2.63 -12.43
CA VAL A 290 -14.47 -1.18 -12.70
C VAL A 290 -15.30 -0.50 -11.63
N ALA A 291 -14.65 0.28 -10.77
CA ALA A 291 -15.23 0.83 -9.56
C ALA A 291 -14.78 2.29 -9.41
N PRO A 292 -15.53 3.25 -10.01
CA PRO A 292 -15.30 4.67 -9.82
C PRO A 292 -15.40 5.02 -8.34
N TYR A 293 -14.46 5.82 -7.85
CA TYR A 293 -14.40 6.22 -6.46
C TYR A 293 -15.07 7.58 -6.28
N SER A 294 -16.02 7.67 -5.35
CA SER A 294 -16.79 8.88 -5.09
C SER A 294 -16.72 9.22 -3.59
N PRO A 295 -15.75 10.05 -3.17
CA PRO A 295 -15.66 10.49 -1.79
C PRO A 295 -16.77 11.50 -1.44
N ILE A 296 -17.30 12.20 -2.46
CA ILE A 296 -18.41 13.14 -2.37
C ILE A 296 -19.37 12.77 -3.51
N GLN A 297 -20.68 12.71 -3.23
CA GLN A 297 -21.72 12.17 -4.15
C GLN A 297 -21.67 12.73 -5.58
N GLU A 298 -21.15 13.95 -5.79
CA GLU A 298 -21.12 14.62 -7.09
C GLU A 298 -19.84 14.37 -7.90
N ILE A 299 -18.74 13.95 -7.26
CA ILE A 299 -17.45 13.75 -7.94
C ILE A 299 -17.20 12.25 -8.08
N ARG A 300 -17.13 11.78 -9.33
CA ARG A 300 -16.81 10.39 -9.68
C ARG A 300 -15.42 10.32 -10.27
N THR A 301 -14.44 10.04 -9.43
CA THR A 301 -13.06 9.81 -9.85
C THR A 301 -12.96 8.46 -10.55
N ALA A 302 -12.25 8.40 -11.68
CA ALA A 302 -12.01 7.15 -12.39
C ALA A 302 -11.21 6.19 -11.49
N GLY A 303 -11.65 4.93 -11.41
CA GLY A 303 -11.02 3.93 -10.55
C GLY A 303 -11.46 2.51 -10.88
N PHE A 304 -10.73 1.57 -10.29
CA PHE A 304 -11.03 0.14 -10.35
C PHE A 304 -10.63 -0.51 -9.03
N ALA A 305 -11.20 -1.68 -8.77
CA ALA A 305 -10.94 -2.40 -7.55
C ALA A 305 -10.65 -3.87 -7.83
N PHE A 306 -9.77 -4.45 -7.02
CA PHE A 306 -9.66 -5.89 -6.91
C PHE A 306 -10.34 -6.32 -5.61
N GLN A 307 -11.34 -7.17 -5.71
CA GLN A 307 -12.12 -7.65 -4.58
C GLN A 307 -11.90 -9.15 -4.40
N PHE A 308 -11.72 -9.60 -3.17
CA PHE A 308 -11.71 -11.01 -2.84
C PHE A 308 -12.52 -11.30 -1.60
N GLN A 309 -13.29 -12.38 -1.64
CA GLN A 309 -14.08 -12.83 -0.51
C GLN A 309 -13.31 -13.89 0.26
N ALA A 310 -13.19 -13.72 1.57
CA ALA A 310 -12.54 -14.68 2.44
C ALA A 310 -13.41 -15.01 3.66
N GLN A 311 -13.30 -16.25 4.11
CA GLN A 311 -14.01 -16.79 5.28
C GLN A 311 -13.00 -17.36 6.28
N ARG A 312 -13.20 -17.08 7.56
CA ARG A 312 -12.29 -17.52 8.63
C ARG A 312 -12.41 -19.01 8.92
N TYR A 313 -11.31 -19.66 9.30
CA TYR A 313 -11.32 -21.04 9.79
C TYR A 313 -11.83 -21.12 11.24
N VAL A 314 -13.10 -21.52 11.40
CA VAL A 314 -13.78 -21.64 12.70
C VAL A 314 -13.15 -22.70 13.62
N ALA A 315 -12.57 -23.76 13.04
CA ALA A 315 -12.09 -24.93 13.79
C ALA A 315 -11.06 -24.58 14.88
N TYR A 316 -10.17 -23.61 14.62
CA TYR A 316 -9.18 -23.16 15.58
C TYR A 316 -9.83 -22.66 16.89
N TYR A 317 -10.87 -21.84 16.78
CA TYR A 317 -11.58 -21.27 17.94
C TYR A 317 -12.39 -22.32 18.70
N LEU A 318 -12.90 -23.35 18.02
CA LEU A 318 -13.56 -24.48 18.68
C LEU A 318 -12.58 -25.21 19.62
N TRP A 319 -11.35 -25.46 19.18
CA TRP A 319 -10.35 -26.17 19.97
C TRP A 319 -9.70 -25.31 21.05
N GLN A 320 -9.41 -24.03 20.76
CA GLN A 320 -8.66 -23.17 21.67
C GLN A 320 -9.52 -22.38 22.66
N VAL A 321 -10.77 -22.09 22.30
CA VAL A 321 -11.67 -21.27 23.15
C VAL A 321 -12.81 -22.12 23.69
N VAL A 322 -13.57 -22.76 22.81
CA VAL A 322 -14.81 -23.45 23.20
C VAL A 322 -14.52 -24.69 24.06
N LEU A 323 -13.54 -25.52 23.67
CA LEU A 323 -13.23 -26.74 24.41
C LEU A 323 -12.73 -26.48 25.85
N PRO A 324 -11.72 -25.61 26.11
CA PRO A 324 -11.30 -25.31 27.48
C PRO A 324 -12.43 -24.69 28.33
N LEU A 325 -13.23 -23.80 27.73
CA LEU A 325 -14.38 -23.20 28.42
C LEU A 325 -15.43 -24.27 28.78
N ALA A 326 -15.71 -25.21 27.87
CA ALA A 326 -16.62 -26.32 28.14
C ALA A 326 -16.14 -27.19 29.32
N VAL A 327 -14.84 -27.46 29.42
CA VAL A 327 -14.26 -28.19 30.56
C VAL A 327 -14.51 -27.44 31.88
N VAL A 328 -14.32 -26.11 31.91
CA VAL A 328 -14.60 -25.30 33.10
C VAL A 328 -16.08 -25.34 33.48
N VAL A 329 -16.99 -25.24 32.50
CA VAL A 329 -18.43 -25.34 32.78
C VAL A 329 -18.78 -26.73 33.34
N ILE A 330 -18.26 -27.81 32.76
CA ILE A 330 -18.45 -29.18 33.24
C ILE A 330 -17.99 -29.33 34.69
N MET A 331 -16.80 -28.82 35.02
CA MET A 331 -16.27 -28.85 36.39
C MET A 331 -17.15 -28.10 37.38
N SER A 332 -17.76 -26.98 36.95
CA SER A 332 -18.60 -26.16 37.85
C SER A 332 -19.85 -26.89 38.34
N TRP A 333 -20.54 -27.64 37.47
CA TRP A 333 -21.74 -28.40 37.85
C TRP A 333 -21.45 -29.83 38.32
N ALA A 334 -20.24 -30.35 38.10
CA ALA A 334 -19.81 -31.63 38.67
C ALA A 334 -19.87 -31.63 40.21
N ALA A 335 -19.80 -30.47 40.86
CA ALA A 335 -19.98 -30.31 42.31
C ALA A 335 -21.31 -30.91 42.81
N PHE A 336 -22.39 -30.92 42.01
CA PHE A 336 -23.68 -31.48 42.42
C PHE A 336 -23.71 -33.02 42.46
N TRP A 337 -22.70 -33.68 41.88
CA TRP A 337 -22.53 -35.15 41.95
C TRP A 337 -21.75 -35.58 43.19
N ILE A 338 -20.96 -34.70 43.78
CA ILE A 338 -20.26 -34.94 45.05
C ILE A 338 -21.29 -35.02 46.17
N GLY A 339 -21.09 -35.91 47.13
CA GLY A 339 -21.96 -36.07 48.30
C GLY A 339 -22.14 -34.77 49.09
N ARG A 340 -23.33 -34.59 49.67
CA ARG A 340 -23.68 -33.36 50.44
C ARG A 340 -22.91 -33.25 51.75
N GLU A 341 -22.45 -34.38 52.27
CA GLU A 341 -21.58 -34.51 53.43
C GLU A 341 -20.22 -33.82 53.22
N HIS A 342 -19.81 -33.61 51.97
CA HIS A 342 -18.53 -32.99 51.60
C HIS A 342 -18.71 -31.57 51.05
N ILE A 343 -19.45 -30.72 51.77
CA ILE A 343 -19.74 -29.34 51.35
C ILE A 343 -18.47 -28.51 51.07
N GLY A 344 -17.40 -28.70 51.86
CA GLY A 344 -16.13 -28.01 51.64
C GLY A 344 -15.52 -28.33 50.26
N VAL A 345 -15.59 -29.58 49.83
CA VAL A 345 -15.09 -30.02 48.50
C VAL A 345 -15.94 -29.42 47.38
N ARG A 346 -17.27 -29.39 47.56
CA ARG A 346 -18.18 -28.77 46.58
C ARG A 346 -17.89 -27.28 46.38
N ILE A 347 -17.73 -26.54 47.47
CA ILE A 347 -17.39 -25.10 47.42
C ILE A 347 -16.02 -24.89 46.79
N ALA A 348 -15.03 -25.74 47.12
CA ALA A 348 -13.70 -25.66 46.54
C ALA A 348 -13.74 -25.84 45.02
N VAL A 349 -14.39 -26.90 44.50
CA VAL A 349 -14.52 -27.14 43.05
C VAL A 349 -15.23 -26.00 42.33
N ALA A 350 -16.33 -25.49 42.89
CA ALA A 350 -17.08 -24.38 42.31
C ALA A 350 -16.27 -23.07 42.28
N THR A 351 -15.54 -22.77 43.36
CA THR A 351 -14.69 -21.57 43.46
C THR A 351 -13.48 -21.68 42.53
N SER A 352 -12.84 -22.83 42.46
CA SER A 352 -11.75 -23.09 41.51
C SER A 352 -12.20 -22.91 40.06
N SER A 353 -13.42 -23.33 39.73
CA SER A 353 -13.97 -23.14 38.37
C SER A 353 -14.11 -21.66 37.99
N ILE A 354 -14.55 -20.81 38.93
CA ILE A 354 -14.60 -19.34 38.71
C ILE A 354 -13.19 -18.77 38.55
N LEU A 355 -12.24 -19.18 39.39
CA LEU A 355 -10.87 -18.72 39.28
C LEU A 355 -10.26 -19.10 37.92
N THR A 356 -10.48 -20.34 37.47
CA THR A 356 -10.06 -20.80 36.14
C THR A 356 -10.74 -20.00 35.02
N LEU A 357 -12.02 -19.67 35.15
CA LEU A 357 -12.74 -18.86 34.17
C LEU A 357 -12.18 -17.44 34.06
N ILE A 358 -11.88 -16.80 35.20
CA ILE A 358 -11.26 -15.46 35.24
C ILE A 358 -9.88 -15.53 34.57
N ALA A 359 -9.08 -16.55 34.90
CA ALA A 359 -7.77 -16.76 34.29
C ALA A 359 -7.87 -16.98 32.76
N HIS A 360 -8.81 -17.82 32.32
CA HIS A 360 -9.06 -18.06 30.89
C HIS A 360 -9.46 -16.78 30.16
N ARG A 361 -10.26 -15.91 30.77
CA ARG A 361 -10.67 -14.62 30.17
C ARG A 361 -9.48 -13.67 29.97
N PHE A 362 -8.49 -13.67 30.87
CA PHE A 362 -7.27 -12.88 30.65
C PHE A 362 -6.45 -13.39 29.47
N VAL A 363 -6.32 -14.72 29.33
CA VAL A 363 -5.66 -15.33 28.17
C VAL A 363 -6.42 -14.98 26.89
N LEU A 364 -7.75 -15.12 26.89
CA LEU A 364 -8.58 -14.85 25.72
C LEU A 364 -8.52 -13.37 25.29
N ALA A 365 -8.43 -12.44 26.24
CA ALA A 365 -8.30 -11.01 25.96
C ALA A 365 -6.99 -10.62 25.25
N SER A 366 -5.98 -11.48 25.25
CA SER A 366 -4.76 -11.31 24.46
C SER A 366 -4.82 -11.93 23.06
N LEU A 367 -5.76 -12.84 22.82
CA LEU A 367 -5.90 -13.57 21.55
C LEU A 367 -6.99 -12.98 20.65
N LEU A 368 -8.02 -12.37 21.23
CA LEU A 368 -9.14 -11.83 20.49
C LEU A 368 -9.04 -10.30 20.32
N PRO A 369 -9.49 -9.76 19.18
CA PRO A 369 -9.53 -8.34 18.94
C PRO A 369 -10.48 -7.64 19.93
N ARG A 370 -10.13 -6.41 20.34
CA ARG A 370 -10.98 -5.60 21.20
C ARG A 370 -12.00 -4.85 20.35
N LEU A 371 -13.28 -5.20 20.50
CA LEU A 371 -14.37 -4.62 19.74
C LEU A 371 -15.33 -3.82 20.64
N PRO A 372 -15.95 -2.75 20.12
CA PRO A 372 -16.91 -1.94 20.89
C PRO A 372 -18.29 -2.59 21.01
N TYR A 373 -18.52 -3.71 20.32
CA TYR A 373 -19.75 -4.49 20.34
C TYR A 373 -19.44 -5.96 20.67
N MET A 374 -20.45 -6.71 21.10
CA MET A 374 -20.31 -8.13 21.42
C MET A 374 -20.38 -8.98 20.15
N THR A 375 -19.49 -9.95 20.06
CA THR A 375 -19.49 -10.98 19.00
C THR A 375 -20.32 -12.20 19.41
N HIS A 376 -20.65 -13.07 18.45
CA HIS A 376 -21.31 -14.34 18.73
C HIS A 376 -20.52 -15.19 19.74
N LEU A 377 -19.20 -15.24 19.62
CA LEU A 377 -18.30 -15.88 20.61
C LEU A 377 -18.37 -15.23 22.00
N ASP A 378 -18.51 -13.91 22.09
CA ASP A 378 -18.64 -13.22 23.37
C ASP A 378 -19.96 -13.59 24.08
N TYR A 379 -21.07 -13.67 23.34
CA TYR A 379 -22.35 -14.12 23.91
C TYR A 379 -22.25 -15.55 24.45
N PHE A 380 -21.59 -16.47 23.73
CA PHE A 380 -21.33 -17.83 24.21
C PHE A 380 -20.47 -17.83 25.49
N THR A 381 -19.42 -17.01 25.51
CA THR A 381 -18.49 -16.91 26.65
C THR A 381 -19.17 -16.30 27.89
N VAL A 382 -19.98 -15.26 27.71
CA VAL A 382 -20.77 -14.63 28.78
C VAL A 382 -21.86 -15.57 29.28
N GLY A 383 -22.57 -16.27 28.39
CA GLY A 383 -23.57 -17.26 28.76
C GLY A 383 -22.96 -18.40 29.60
N SER A 384 -21.82 -18.92 29.17
CA SER A 384 -21.06 -19.95 29.91
C SER A 384 -20.59 -19.43 31.27
N THR A 385 -20.14 -18.18 31.34
CA THR A 385 -19.74 -17.52 32.59
C THR A 385 -20.89 -17.42 33.58
N LEU A 386 -22.07 -17.04 33.08
CA LEU A 386 -23.28 -16.93 33.88
C LEU A 386 -23.71 -18.32 34.42
N LEU A 387 -23.59 -19.38 33.63
CA LEU A 387 -23.84 -20.75 34.10
C LEU A 387 -22.89 -21.16 35.23
N VAL A 388 -21.59 -20.87 35.12
CA VAL A 388 -20.60 -21.17 36.19
C VAL A 388 -20.92 -20.40 37.47
N LEU A 389 -21.29 -19.11 37.36
CA LEU A 389 -21.67 -18.29 38.50
C LEU A 389 -22.95 -18.82 39.19
N LEU A 390 -23.96 -19.17 38.39
CA LEU A 390 -25.20 -19.77 38.90
C LEU A 390 -24.94 -21.12 39.56
N ALA A 391 -24.01 -21.92 39.05
CA ALA A 391 -23.60 -23.18 39.68
C ALA A 391 -22.98 -22.95 41.05
N LEU A 392 -22.08 -21.95 41.21
CA LEU A 392 -21.55 -21.59 42.53
C LEU A 392 -22.66 -21.16 43.49
N ILE A 393 -23.57 -20.28 43.04
CA ILE A 393 -24.68 -19.81 43.88
C ILE A 393 -25.52 -21.00 44.35
N ALA A 394 -25.86 -21.93 43.45
CA ALA A 394 -26.61 -23.13 43.80
C ALA A 394 -25.85 -24.05 44.77
N VAL A 395 -24.52 -24.18 44.65
CA VAL A 395 -23.69 -24.92 45.63
C VAL A 395 -23.73 -24.26 47.01
N ILE A 396 -23.61 -22.93 47.09
CA ILE A 396 -23.69 -22.19 48.36
C ILE A 396 -25.09 -22.33 48.98
N THR A 397 -26.14 -22.16 48.17
CA THR A 397 -27.53 -22.29 48.61
C THR A 397 -27.82 -23.70 49.13
N THR A 398 -27.39 -24.76 48.43
CA THR A 398 -27.58 -26.14 48.91
C THR A 398 -26.84 -26.40 50.22
N GLY A 399 -25.63 -25.85 50.39
CA GLY A 399 -24.91 -25.90 51.67
C GLY A 399 -25.63 -25.18 52.81
N PHE A 400 -26.13 -23.96 52.56
CA PHE A 400 -26.86 -23.17 53.53
C PHE A 400 -28.16 -23.86 53.99
N LEU A 401 -28.94 -24.40 53.05
CA LEU A 401 -30.18 -25.13 53.36
C LEU A 401 -29.90 -26.42 54.14
N ALA A 402 -28.82 -27.13 53.80
CA ALA A 402 -28.42 -28.32 54.55
C ALA A 402 -28.05 -27.98 56.01
N ALA A 403 -27.34 -26.86 56.22
CA ALA A 403 -26.97 -26.38 57.56
C ALA A 403 -28.19 -26.01 58.43
N HIS A 404 -29.27 -25.50 57.83
CA HIS A 404 -30.51 -25.14 58.53
C HIS A 404 -31.52 -26.30 58.66
N GLY A 405 -31.12 -27.54 58.35
CA GLY A 405 -31.97 -28.72 58.48
C GLY A 405 -32.97 -28.94 57.33
N HIS A 406 -32.96 -28.10 56.29
CA HIS A 406 -33.87 -28.16 55.14
C HIS A 406 -33.36 -29.16 54.06
N ASN A 407 -33.01 -30.38 54.48
CA ASN A 407 -32.35 -31.38 53.64
C ASN A 407 -33.18 -31.82 52.42
N LEU A 408 -34.50 -31.84 52.53
CA LEU A 408 -35.40 -32.19 51.40
C LEU A 408 -35.34 -31.13 50.30
N GLN A 409 -35.28 -29.85 50.67
CA GLN A 409 -35.20 -28.74 49.71
C GLN A 409 -33.82 -28.72 49.04
N ALA A 410 -32.74 -28.90 49.81
CA ALA A 410 -31.38 -29.03 49.26
C ALA A 410 -31.28 -30.20 48.26
N ARG A 411 -31.90 -31.35 48.58
CA ARG A 411 -31.96 -32.52 47.67
C ARG A 411 -32.71 -32.22 46.37
N LYS A 412 -33.82 -31.48 46.43
CA LYS A 412 -34.57 -31.09 45.22
C LYS A 412 -33.72 -30.20 44.31
N ILE A 413 -33.00 -29.23 44.88
CA ILE A 413 -32.11 -28.34 44.12
C ILE A 413 -30.97 -29.13 43.49
N ASP A 414 -30.29 -30.02 44.23
CA ASP A 414 -29.23 -30.88 43.68
C ASP A 414 -29.74 -31.69 42.48
N LEU A 415 -30.90 -32.35 42.61
CA LEU A 415 -31.46 -33.19 41.56
C LEU A 415 -31.85 -32.38 40.33
N LEU A 416 -32.40 -31.18 40.53
CA LEU A 416 -32.75 -30.27 39.44
C LEU A 416 -31.49 -29.76 38.74
N ALA A 417 -30.49 -29.30 39.49
CA ALA A 417 -29.22 -28.80 38.99
C ALA A 417 -28.48 -29.82 38.11
N ARG A 418 -28.59 -31.12 38.45
CA ARG A 418 -28.02 -32.21 37.65
C ARG A 418 -28.57 -32.30 36.24
N GLY A 419 -29.82 -31.89 36.01
CA GLY A 419 -30.41 -31.87 34.67
C GLY A 419 -30.30 -30.50 34.00
N THR A 420 -30.56 -29.44 34.75
CA THR A 420 -30.72 -28.09 34.18
C THR A 420 -29.41 -27.49 33.70
N PHE A 421 -28.31 -27.63 34.44
CA PHE A 421 -27.02 -27.05 34.02
C PHE A 421 -26.46 -27.71 32.76
N PRO A 422 -26.39 -29.06 32.65
CA PRO A 422 -25.98 -29.70 31.41
C PRO A 422 -26.92 -29.38 30.25
N GLY A 423 -28.24 -29.39 30.48
CA GLY A 423 -29.23 -29.05 29.45
C GLY A 423 -29.09 -27.62 28.94
N ALA A 424 -28.95 -26.64 29.84
CA ALA A 424 -28.75 -25.24 29.47
C ALA A 424 -27.44 -25.02 28.73
N PHE A 425 -26.34 -25.67 29.15
CA PHE A 425 -25.07 -25.58 28.45
C PHE A 425 -25.12 -26.24 27.07
N LEU A 426 -25.78 -27.39 26.93
CA LEU A 426 -25.97 -28.05 25.63
C LEU A 426 -26.79 -27.18 24.67
N LEU A 427 -27.86 -26.54 25.14
CA LEU A 427 -28.63 -25.59 24.32
C LEU A 427 -27.77 -24.41 23.88
N LEU A 428 -26.96 -23.86 24.78
CA LEU A 428 -26.03 -22.76 24.47
C LEU A 428 -24.97 -23.19 23.46
N LEU A 429 -24.43 -24.41 23.59
CA LEU A 429 -23.43 -24.97 22.69
C LEU A 429 -24.01 -25.25 21.30
N ILE A 430 -25.22 -25.83 21.22
CA ILE A 430 -25.92 -26.05 19.95
C ILE A 430 -26.22 -24.72 19.27
N TRP A 431 -26.70 -23.73 20.03
CA TRP A 431 -26.92 -22.38 19.52
C TRP A 431 -25.64 -21.78 18.95
N PHE A 432 -24.51 -21.92 19.63
CA PHE A 432 -23.23 -21.38 19.15
C PHE A 432 -22.71 -22.09 17.88
N ILE A 433 -22.88 -23.41 17.77
CA ILE A 433 -22.38 -24.19 16.63
C ILE A 433 -23.26 -24.02 15.38
N VAL A 434 -24.59 -23.97 15.58
CA VAL A 434 -25.57 -23.98 14.48
C VAL A 434 -26.08 -22.59 14.14
N GLY A 435 -26.34 -21.77 15.17
CA GLY A 435 -26.79 -20.37 15.03
C GLY A 435 -25.77 -19.55 14.26
#